data_AF-A0A6N7GS04-F1
#
_entry.id   AF-A0A6N7GS04-F1
#
_cell.length_a   1.000
_cell.length_b   1.000
_cell.length_c   1.000
_cell.angle_alpha   90.00
_cell.angle_beta   90.00
_cell.angle_gamma   90.00
#
_symmetry.space_group_name_H-M   'P 1'
#
loop_
_entity.id
_entity.type
_entity.pdbx_description
1 polymer ?
#
loop_
_entity_poly.entity_id
_entity_poly.type
_entity_poly.pdbx_seq_one_letter_code
_entity_poly.pdbx_strand_id
1 'polypeptide(L)'
;MRDTGLDEAIGAAGGVGALARKIGISQPSVSNWSRIPAERVVAVEEATGVDRSVLRPDLYGERYPNAGDIDEVDAARAQEYTLLAALLARAPDQALLDRLATLRGDASPLGVAHAALADAASRTNAERAGREYFDLFIGLGRGELLPYGSYYQSGFLHERPLARLRAELSRLGIERAEGQLEPEDHAAILCEIMAGLINGRLPAGAGADRELFDKHLSPWIERFFADLEQAKAAGFYRHVGTLGRQFVNIETEAFALPA
;
A
#
# COMPACT_ATOMS: atom_id res chain seq x y z
N MET A 1 36.12 -5.04 10.25
CA MET A 1 35.54 -6.35 10.59
C MET A 1 34.21 -6.42 9.87
N ARG A 2 33.91 -7.51 9.17
CA ARG A 2 32.61 -7.68 8.51
C ARG A 2 31.56 -7.99 9.57
N ASP A 3 30.31 -7.61 9.30
CA ASP A 3 29.20 -8.01 10.15
C ASP A 3 28.74 -9.43 9.83
N THR A 4 28.03 -10.04 10.79
CA THR A 4 27.57 -11.43 10.71
C THR A 4 26.70 -11.68 9.47
N GLY A 5 25.86 -10.71 9.09
CA GLY A 5 25.00 -10.82 7.92
C GLY A 5 25.77 -10.89 6.59
N LEU A 6 26.84 -10.10 6.44
CA LEU A 6 27.69 -10.18 5.27
C LEU A 6 28.48 -11.49 5.20
N ASP A 7 28.98 -11.99 6.33
CA ASP A 7 29.71 -13.26 6.37
C ASP A 7 28.79 -14.46 6.03
N GLU A 8 27.55 -14.44 6.53
CA GLU A 8 26.54 -15.48 6.19
C GLU A 8 26.21 -15.47 4.70
N ALA A 9 25.99 -14.30 4.10
CA ALA A 9 25.74 -14.16 2.68
C ALA A 9 26.89 -14.67 1.81
N ILE A 10 28.13 -14.36 2.21
CA ILE A 10 29.34 -14.83 1.54
C ILE A 10 29.44 -16.36 1.64
N GLY A 11 29.15 -16.92 2.81
CA GLY A 11 29.11 -18.37 3.04
C GLY A 11 28.09 -19.07 2.15
N ALA A 12 26.84 -18.63 2.21
CA ALA A 12 25.74 -19.17 1.40
C ALA A 12 25.96 -19.02 -0.11
N ALA A 13 26.63 -17.95 -0.54
CA ALA A 13 26.97 -17.74 -1.94
C ALA A 13 28.11 -18.65 -2.45
N GLY A 14 28.91 -19.24 -1.57
CA GLY A 14 30.12 -19.99 -1.92
C GLY A 14 31.36 -19.10 -2.09
N GLY A 15 31.40 -17.94 -1.44
CA GLY A 15 32.53 -17.02 -1.39
C GLY A 15 32.29 -15.66 -2.07
N VAL A 16 33.19 -14.71 -1.81
CA VAL A 16 33.07 -13.30 -2.23
C VAL A 16 32.90 -13.15 -3.74
N GLY A 17 33.68 -13.90 -4.53
CA GLY A 17 33.59 -13.86 -6.00
C GLY A 17 32.32 -14.50 -6.56
N ALA A 18 31.76 -15.49 -5.86
CA ALA A 18 30.50 -16.11 -6.24
C ALA A 18 29.32 -15.16 -5.95
N LEU A 19 29.32 -14.53 -4.76
CA LEU A 19 28.32 -13.53 -4.40
C LEU A 19 28.31 -12.36 -5.39
N ALA A 20 29.49 -11.78 -5.69
CA ALA A 20 29.63 -10.68 -6.63
C ALA A 20 29.06 -11.02 -8.02
N ARG A 21 29.34 -12.23 -8.51
CA ARG A 21 28.83 -12.71 -9.81
C ARG A 21 27.31 -12.87 -9.79
N LYS A 22 26.75 -13.44 -8.73
CA LYS A 22 25.30 -13.66 -8.61
C LYS A 22 24.50 -12.35 -8.58
N ILE A 23 25.04 -11.31 -7.93
CA ILE A 23 24.36 -10.00 -7.81
C ILE A 23 24.81 -8.97 -8.86
N GLY A 24 25.63 -9.39 -9.84
CA GLY A 24 25.99 -8.57 -11.00
C GLY A 24 26.94 -7.40 -10.70
N ILE A 25 27.84 -7.52 -9.71
CA ILE A 25 28.83 -6.47 -9.39
C ILE A 25 30.26 -7.01 -9.38
N SER A 26 31.24 -6.10 -9.29
CA SER A 26 32.64 -6.47 -9.25
C SER A 26 33.03 -7.11 -7.90
N GLN A 27 33.92 -8.11 -7.93
CA GLN A 27 34.43 -8.76 -6.71
C GLN A 27 35.11 -7.77 -5.74
N PRO A 28 35.86 -6.75 -6.20
CA PRO A 28 36.38 -5.71 -5.32
C PRO A 28 35.28 -4.91 -4.59
N SER A 29 34.11 -4.72 -5.21
CA SER A 29 32.98 -4.04 -4.57
C SER A 29 32.50 -4.77 -3.32
N VAL A 30 32.30 -6.10 -3.41
CA VAL A 30 31.89 -6.93 -2.25
C VAL A 30 33.02 -7.03 -1.23
N SER A 31 34.28 -7.12 -1.68
CA SER A 31 35.44 -7.19 -0.78
C SER A 31 35.53 -5.99 0.16
N ASN A 32 35.15 -4.81 -0.34
CA ASN A 32 35.17 -3.54 0.39
C ASN A 32 33.97 -3.34 1.33
N TRP A 33 33.00 -4.24 1.33
CA TRP A 33 31.86 -4.14 2.23
C TRP A 33 32.27 -4.51 3.66
N SER A 34 31.89 -3.65 4.59
CA SER A 34 31.86 -3.95 6.03
C SER A 34 30.51 -4.51 6.46
N ARG A 35 29.45 -4.18 5.72
CA ARG A 35 28.07 -4.68 5.81
C ARG A 35 27.42 -4.63 4.43
N ILE A 36 26.32 -5.34 4.23
CA ILE A 36 25.56 -5.29 2.96
C ILE A 36 24.87 -3.92 2.82
N PRO A 37 25.09 -3.15 1.73
CA PRO A 37 24.38 -1.90 1.48
C PRO A 37 22.86 -2.11 1.42
N ALA A 38 22.07 -1.16 1.95
CA ALA A 38 20.61 -1.32 2.10
C ALA A 38 19.93 -1.59 0.74
N GLU A 39 20.36 -0.87 -0.29
CA GLU A 39 19.90 -0.99 -1.67
C GLU A 39 20.28 -2.32 -2.35
N ARG A 40 21.14 -3.13 -1.73
CA ARG A 40 21.60 -4.43 -2.25
C ARG A 40 21.01 -5.62 -1.50
N VAL A 41 20.29 -5.40 -0.39
CA VAL A 41 19.82 -6.50 0.48
C VAL A 41 18.92 -7.46 -0.27
N VAL A 42 17.95 -6.95 -1.04
CA VAL A 42 17.01 -7.79 -1.81
C VAL A 42 17.76 -8.64 -2.85
N ALA A 43 18.69 -8.04 -3.60
CA ALA A 43 19.47 -8.78 -4.60
C ALA A 43 20.37 -9.85 -3.96
N VAL A 44 20.89 -9.59 -2.75
CA VAL A 44 21.69 -10.57 -1.99
C VAL A 44 20.81 -11.69 -1.44
N GLU A 45 19.64 -11.39 -0.89
CA GLU A 45 18.65 -12.37 -0.44
C GLU A 45 18.23 -13.30 -1.58
N GLU A 46 17.84 -12.76 -2.75
CA GLU A 46 17.49 -13.54 -3.93
C GLU A 46 18.64 -14.45 -4.40
N ALA A 47 19.88 -13.96 -4.33
CA ALA A 47 21.06 -14.69 -4.78
C ALA A 47 21.53 -15.80 -3.80
N THR A 48 21.26 -15.61 -2.51
CA THR A 48 21.82 -16.47 -1.43
C THR A 48 20.78 -17.32 -0.74
N GLY A 49 19.50 -16.94 -0.80
CA GLY A 49 18.43 -17.52 -0.01
C GLY A 49 18.53 -17.19 1.49
N VAL A 50 19.47 -16.34 1.90
CA VAL A 50 19.62 -15.90 3.29
C VAL A 50 18.67 -14.74 3.50
N ASP A 51 17.80 -14.88 4.51
CA ASP A 51 16.76 -13.91 4.81
C ASP A 51 17.32 -12.52 5.16
N ARG A 52 16.66 -11.46 4.68
CA ARG A 52 17.06 -10.07 4.93
C ARG A 52 17.17 -9.70 6.42
N SER A 53 16.40 -10.32 7.31
CA SER A 53 16.50 -10.18 8.78
C SER A 53 17.85 -10.64 9.31
N VAL A 54 18.47 -11.62 8.66
CA VAL A 54 19.82 -12.11 8.97
C VAL A 54 20.88 -11.27 8.26
N LEU A 55 20.62 -10.85 7.02
CA LEU A 55 21.56 -10.05 6.22
C LEU A 55 21.79 -8.64 6.79
N ARG A 56 20.71 -8.00 7.26
CA ARG A 56 20.72 -6.64 7.82
C ARG A 56 19.78 -6.57 9.03
N PRO A 57 20.15 -7.18 10.16
CA PRO A 57 19.31 -7.19 11.36
C PRO A 57 19.05 -5.78 11.93
N ASP A 58 19.94 -4.82 11.66
CA ASP A 58 19.75 -3.40 12.00
C ASP A 58 18.61 -2.75 11.20
N LEU A 59 18.28 -3.30 10.02
CA LEU A 59 17.14 -2.88 9.20
C LEU A 59 15.94 -3.80 9.32
N TYR A 60 16.12 -5.08 9.66
CA TYR A 60 15.09 -6.13 9.50
C TYR A 60 14.98 -7.10 10.68
N GLY A 61 15.82 -6.98 11.72
CA GLY A 61 16.12 -8.08 12.65
C GLY A 61 15.20 -8.28 13.85
N GLU A 62 14.34 -7.32 14.23
CA GLU A 62 13.51 -7.50 15.43
C GLU A 62 12.07 -6.95 15.33
N ARG A 63 11.66 -6.38 14.19
CA ARG A 63 10.36 -5.67 14.09
C ARG A 63 9.63 -5.79 12.76
N TYR A 64 10.06 -6.71 11.90
CA TYR A 64 9.47 -6.94 10.60
C TYR A 64 8.88 -8.35 10.63
N PRO A 65 7.54 -8.51 10.58
CA PRO A 65 7.00 -9.83 10.34
C PRO A 65 7.59 -10.35 9.03
N ASN A 66 8.11 -11.58 9.04
CA ASN A 66 8.50 -12.25 7.81
C ASN A 66 7.33 -12.17 6.83
N ALA A 67 7.59 -12.04 5.54
CA ALA A 67 6.54 -12.00 4.50
C ALA A 67 5.63 -13.26 4.48
N GLY A 68 5.93 -14.28 5.30
CA GLY A 68 5.12 -15.48 5.54
C GLY A 68 4.47 -15.60 6.93
N ASP A 69 4.70 -14.66 7.86
CA ASP A 69 4.15 -14.63 9.23
C ASP A 69 3.27 -13.38 9.46
N ILE A 70 2.56 -12.91 8.44
CA ILE A 70 1.45 -11.96 8.67
C ILE A 70 0.30 -12.74 9.30
N ASP A 71 -0.24 -12.24 10.41
CA ASP A 71 -1.43 -12.86 10.98
C ASP A 71 -2.62 -12.70 10.02
N GLU A 72 -3.66 -13.50 10.23
CA GLU A 72 -4.84 -13.51 9.35
C GLU A 72 -5.56 -12.15 9.31
N VAL A 73 -5.45 -11.36 10.38
CA VAL A 73 -6.06 -10.03 10.47
C VAL A 73 -5.30 -9.04 9.60
N ASP A 74 -3.98 -8.99 9.72
CA ASP A 74 -3.13 -8.15 8.87
C ASP A 74 -3.20 -8.55 7.40
N ALA A 75 -3.30 -9.86 7.12
CA ALA A 75 -3.55 -10.34 5.76
C ALA A 75 -4.88 -9.81 5.19
N ALA A 76 -5.95 -9.84 5.99
CA ALA A 76 -7.24 -9.30 5.59
C ALA A 76 -7.21 -7.77 5.41
N ARG A 77 -6.57 -7.04 6.34
CA ARG A 77 -6.38 -5.58 6.26
C ARG A 77 -5.63 -5.17 4.99
N ALA A 78 -4.52 -5.84 4.68
CA ALA A 78 -3.74 -5.57 3.49
C ALA A 78 -4.53 -5.86 2.19
N GLN A 79 -5.35 -6.92 2.18
CA GLN A 79 -6.21 -7.24 1.04
C GLN A 79 -7.28 -6.17 0.82
N GLU A 80 -7.89 -5.65 1.89
CA GLU A 80 -8.90 -4.59 1.80
C GLU A 80 -8.30 -3.28 1.28
N TYR A 81 -7.14 -2.88 1.79
CA TYR A 81 -6.40 -1.74 1.25
C TYR A 81 -6.01 -1.94 -0.23
N THR A 82 -5.63 -3.15 -0.62
CA THR A 82 -5.31 -3.48 -2.02
C THR A 82 -6.54 -3.33 -2.92
N LEU A 83 -7.70 -3.80 -2.46
CA LEU A 83 -8.96 -3.66 -3.17
C LEU A 83 -9.33 -2.18 -3.38
N LEU A 84 -9.28 -1.38 -2.32
CA LEU A 84 -9.56 0.06 -2.38
C LEU A 84 -8.56 0.79 -3.29
N ALA A 85 -7.27 0.47 -3.19
CA ALA A 85 -6.24 1.02 -4.08
C ALA A 85 -6.56 0.75 -5.55
N ALA A 86 -6.90 -0.51 -5.90
CA ALA A 86 -7.22 -0.89 -7.26
C ALA A 86 -8.44 -0.15 -7.83
N LEU A 87 -9.49 -0.01 -7.04
CA LEU A 87 -10.75 0.65 -7.43
C LEU A 87 -10.61 2.16 -7.54
N LEU A 88 -9.75 2.78 -6.73
CA LEU A 88 -9.54 4.23 -6.72
C LEU A 88 -8.46 4.69 -7.71
N ALA A 89 -7.56 3.81 -8.16
CA ALA A 89 -6.48 4.17 -9.08
C ALA A 89 -6.93 4.29 -10.54
N ARG A 90 -7.95 3.52 -10.94
CA ARG A 90 -8.49 3.49 -12.30
C ARG A 90 -9.88 2.88 -12.32
N ALA A 91 -10.64 3.15 -13.40
CA ALA A 91 -11.89 2.47 -13.65
C ALA A 91 -11.70 0.94 -13.75
N PRO A 92 -12.56 0.12 -13.13
CA PRO A 92 -12.45 -1.33 -13.21
C PRO A 92 -12.78 -1.83 -14.62
N ASP A 93 -11.97 -2.76 -15.12
CA ASP A 93 -12.28 -3.51 -16.33
C ASP A 93 -13.31 -4.62 -16.04
N GLN A 94 -13.79 -5.27 -17.10
CA GLN A 94 -14.81 -6.31 -16.95
C GLN A 94 -14.28 -7.50 -16.12
N ALA A 95 -13.00 -7.85 -16.25
CA ALA A 95 -12.40 -8.94 -15.50
C ALA A 95 -12.37 -8.66 -13.99
N LEU A 96 -12.09 -7.41 -13.59
CA LEU A 96 -12.17 -6.98 -12.20
C LEU A 96 -13.61 -6.99 -11.71
N LEU A 97 -14.56 -6.46 -12.47
CA LEU A 97 -15.99 -6.51 -12.12
C LEU A 97 -16.49 -7.94 -11.93
N ASP A 98 -16.13 -8.86 -12.83
CA ASP A 98 -16.51 -10.27 -12.74
C ASP A 98 -15.94 -10.92 -11.47
N ARG A 99 -14.69 -10.60 -11.10
CA ARG A 99 -14.10 -11.06 -9.82
C ARG A 99 -14.84 -10.46 -8.62
N LEU A 100 -15.14 -9.17 -8.63
CA LEU A 100 -15.87 -8.51 -7.54
C LEU A 100 -17.27 -9.10 -7.35
N ALA A 101 -17.94 -9.47 -8.44
CA ALA A 101 -19.25 -10.13 -8.38
C ALA A 101 -19.23 -11.50 -7.66
N THR A 102 -18.05 -12.09 -7.44
CA THR A 102 -17.89 -13.34 -6.68
C THR A 102 -17.59 -13.13 -5.20
N LEU A 103 -17.37 -11.89 -4.76
CA LEU A 103 -17.12 -11.58 -3.34
C LEU A 103 -18.29 -12.05 -2.48
N ARG A 104 -17.96 -12.58 -1.31
CA ARG A 104 -18.93 -13.02 -0.31
C ARG A 104 -18.82 -12.13 0.91
N GLY A 105 -19.98 -11.73 1.41
CA GLY A 105 -20.11 -11.08 2.70
C GLY A 105 -20.49 -12.05 3.81
N ASP A 106 -20.35 -11.59 5.04
CA ASP A 106 -20.97 -12.17 6.23
C ASP A 106 -21.94 -11.17 6.88
N ALA A 107 -22.38 -11.45 8.11
CA ALA A 107 -23.32 -10.61 8.84
C ALA A 107 -22.69 -9.35 9.48
N SER A 108 -21.37 -9.18 9.39
CA SER A 108 -20.71 -7.96 9.88
C SER A 108 -21.04 -6.76 8.97
N PRO A 109 -20.93 -5.52 9.48
CA PRO A 109 -21.12 -4.33 8.65
C PRO A 109 -20.21 -4.30 7.41
N LEU A 110 -18.96 -4.75 7.54
CA LEU A 110 -18.02 -4.85 6.43
C LEU A 110 -18.45 -5.95 5.43
N GLY A 111 -18.84 -7.12 5.93
CA GLY A 111 -19.35 -8.21 5.09
C GLY A 111 -20.60 -7.83 4.30
N VAL A 112 -21.54 -7.10 4.91
CA VAL A 112 -22.71 -6.56 4.22
C VAL A 112 -22.30 -5.58 3.11
N ALA A 113 -21.28 -4.74 3.36
CA ALA A 113 -20.75 -3.83 2.34
C ALA A 113 -20.07 -4.59 1.17
N HIS A 114 -19.32 -5.66 1.44
CA HIS A 114 -18.76 -6.54 0.40
C HIS A 114 -19.85 -7.19 -0.46
N ALA A 115 -20.91 -7.71 0.17
CA ALA A 115 -22.02 -8.31 -0.56
C ALA A 115 -22.74 -7.27 -1.45
N ALA A 116 -22.92 -6.05 -0.97
CA ALA A 116 -23.51 -4.96 -1.75
C ALA A 116 -22.60 -4.54 -2.93
N LEU A 117 -21.28 -4.50 -2.72
CA LEU A 117 -20.32 -4.23 -3.80
C LEU A 117 -20.34 -5.34 -4.86
N ALA A 118 -20.39 -6.61 -4.45
CA ALA A 118 -20.48 -7.75 -5.35
C ALA A 118 -21.74 -7.69 -6.23
N ASP A 119 -22.87 -7.41 -5.59
CA ASP A 119 -24.17 -7.27 -6.24
C ASP A 119 -24.18 -6.07 -7.22
N ALA A 120 -23.57 -4.95 -6.85
CA ALA A 120 -23.39 -3.81 -7.75
C ALA A 120 -22.47 -4.12 -8.94
N ALA A 121 -21.37 -4.83 -8.71
CA ALA A 121 -20.47 -5.29 -9.76
C ALA A 121 -21.20 -6.18 -10.78
N SER A 122 -22.09 -7.06 -10.31
CA SER A 122 -22.89 -7.95 -11.17
C SER A 122 -23.90 -7.22 -12.08
N ARG A 123 -24.28 -5.98 -11.72
CA ARG A 123 -25.27 -5.17 -12.45
C ARG A 123 -24.67 -4.06 -13.32
N THR A 124 -23.36 -3.87 -13.26
CA THR A 124 -22.65 -2.88 -14.07
C THR A 124 -21.80 -3.55 -15.15
N ASN A 125 -21.11 -2.75 -15.94
CA ASN A 125 -20.12 -3.22 -16.90
C ASN A 125 -18.98 -2.20 -17.02
N ALA A 126 -17.87 -2.60 -17.66
CA ALA A 126 -16.67 -1.77 -17.75
C ALA A 126 -16.94 -0.38 -18.37
N GLU A 127 -17.85 -0.30 -19.34
CA GLU A 127 -18.19 0.96 -20.01
C GLU A 127 -18.94 1.93 -19.09
N ARG A 128 -19.92 1.43 -18.31
CA ARG A 128 -20.66 2.21 -17.32
C ARG A 128 -19.76 2.63 -16.16
N ALA A 129 -18.97 1.70 -15.62
CA ALA A 129 -18.02 1.99 -14.55
C ALA A 129 -16.94 2.99 -15.00
N GLY A 130 -16.50 2.91 -16.27
CA GLY A 130 -15.57 3.87 -16.86
C GLY A 130 -16.12 5.29 -16.96
N ARG A 131 -17.37 5.45 -17.39
CA ARG A 131 -18.06 6.75 -17.37
C ARG A 131 -18.21 7.30 -15.97
N GLU A 132 -18.67 6.47 -15.05
CA GLU A 132 -18.84 6.84 -13.66
C GLU A 132 -17.51 7.28 -13.02
N TYR A 133 -16.43 6.52 -13.23
CA TYR A 133 -15.09 6.89 -12.77
C TYR A 133 -14.64 8.24 -13.35
N PHE A 134 -14.87 8.44 -14.65
CA PHE A 134 -14.55 9.70 -15.30
C PHE A 134 -15.31 10.86 -14.65
N ASP A 135 -16.62 10.76 -14.47
CA ASP A 135 -17.45 11.82 -13.88
C ASP A 135 -17.04 12.10 -12.42
N LEU A 136 -16.67 11.07 -11.66
CA LEU A 136 -16.29 11.19 -10.26
C LEU A 136 -14.91 11.81 -10.06
N PHE A 137 -13.88 11.35 -10.79
CA PHE A 137 -12.49 11.66 -10.44
C PHE A 137 -11.73 12.47 -11.49
N ILE A 138 -12.20 12.51 -12.74
CA ILE A 138 -11.48 13.17 -13.84
C ILE A 138 -12.26 14.41 -14.29
N GLY A 139 -13.47 14.22 -14.79
CA GLY A 139 -14.36 15.23 -15.34
C GLY A 139 -13.78 15.99 -16.54
N LEU A 140 -14.56 16.92 -17.07
CA LEU A 140 -14.06 17.92 -18.01
C LEU A 140 -13.49 19.10 -17.21
N GLY A 141 -12.23 18.97 -16.82
CA GLY A 141 -11.48 19.94 -16.03
C GLY A 141 -11.37 19.56 -14.55
N ARG A 142 -12.47 19.10 -13.95
CA ARG A 142 -12.46 18.58 -12.58
C ARG A 142 -13.58 17.56 -12.37
N GLY A 143 -13.26 16.42 -11.76
CA GLY A 143 -14.24 15.44 -11.29
C GLY A 143 -15.11 15.98 -10.16
N GLU A 144 -16.21 15.30 -9.88
CA GLU A 144 -17.07 15.61 -8.74
C GLU A 144 -16.27 15.61 -7.42
N LEU A 145 -15.29 14.70 -7.31
CA LEU A 145 -14.41 14.53 -6.16
C LEU A 145 -12.94 14.67 -6.55
N LEU A 146 -12.14 15.09 -5.58
CA LEU A 146 -10.68 15.17 -5.69
C LEU A 146 -10.08 14.29 -4.59
N PRO A 147 -9.67 13.04 -4.89
CA PRO A 147 -9.29 12.04 -3.89
C PRO A 147 -7.89 12.30 -3.30
N TYR A 148 -7.59 13.52 -2.87
CA TYR A 148 -6.27 13.94 -2.39
C TYR A 148 -6.33 14.48 -0.96
N GLY A 149 -5.41 14.02 -0.12
CA GLY A 149 -5.33 14.44 1.27
C GLY A 149 -5.11 15.95 1.44
N SER A 150 -4.29 16.56 0.59
CA SER A 150 -4.09 18.01 0.56
C SER A 150 -5.38 18.75 0.27
N TYR A 151 -6.13 18.35 -0.76
CA TYR A 151 -7.41 18.97 -1.10
C TYR A 151 -8.41 18.90 0.04
N TYR A 152 -8.58 17.72 0.64
CA TYR A 152 -9.52 17.55 1.74
C TYR A 152 -9.09 18.34 3.00
N GLN A 153 -7.79 18.44 3.28
CA GLN A 153 -7.31 19.12 4.50
C GLN A 153 -7.19 20.64 4.37
N SER A 154 -6.88 21.18 3.18
CA SER A 154 -6.64 22.62 2.99
C SER A 154 -7.54 23.28 1.95
N GLY A 155 -8.27 22.51 1.14
CA GLY A 155 -9.02 22.99 -0.02
C GLY A 155 -8.18 23.18 -1.29
N PHE A 156 -6.87 22.88 -1.26
CA PHE A 156 -5.96 23.05 -2.38
C PHE A 156 -4.99 21.86 -2.53
N LEU A 157 -4.69 21.49 -3.78
CA LEU A 157 -3.71 20.45 -4.10
C LEU A 157 -2.28 20.94 -3.82
N HIS A 158 -1.37 20.00 -3.56
CA HIS A 158 0.06 20.25 -3.39
C HIS A 158 0.45 21.14 -2.20
N GLU A 159 -0.41 21.18 -1.19
CA GLU A 159 -0.20 21.98 0.02
C GLU A 159 0.66 21.27 1.08
N ARG A 160 0.80 21.93 2.24
CA ARG A 160 1.53 21.43 3.42
C ARG A 160 1.25 19.96 3.80
N PRO A 161 0.01 19.42 3.71
CA PRO A 161 -0.22 18.00 3.98
C PRO A 161 0.62 17.05 3.10
N LEU A 162 0.72 17.32 1.80
CA LEU A 162 1.53 16.52 0.87
C LEU A 162 3.03 16.67 1.16
N ALA A 163 3.50 17.87 1.49
CA ALA A 163 4.90 18.07 1.86
C ALA A 163 5.30 17.25 3.10
N ARG A 164 4.40 17.16 4.09
CA ARG A 164 4.61 16.32 5.29
C ARG A 164 4.61 14.83 4.94
N LEU A 165 3.70 14.39 4.08
CA LEU A 165 3.67 13.01 3.59
C LEU A 165 5.00 12.65 2.89
N ARG A 166 5.51 13.50 2.00
CA ARG A 166 6.79 13.26 1.31
C ARG A 166 7.97 13.13 2.27
N ALA A 167 8.00 13.93 3.34
CA ALA A 167 9.03 13.80 4.37
C ALA A 167 8.94 12.45 5.08
N GLU A 168 7.73 11.97 5.36
CA GLU A 168 7.51 10.66 5.99
C GLU A 168 7.88 9.51 5.06
N LEU A 169 7.45 9.55 3.79
CA LEU A 169 7.84 8.52 2.80
C LEU A 169 9.35 8.47 2.60
N SER A 170 10.03 9.62 2.58
CA SER A 170 11.49 9.69 2.51
C SER A 170 12.15 9.05 3.75
N ARG A 171 11.57 9.23 4.94
CA ARG A 171 12.05 8.58 6.18
C ARG A 171 11.89 7.06 6.13
N LEU A 172 10.81 6.58 5.51
CA LEU A 172 10.52 5.16 5.31
C LEU A 172 11.27 4.54 4.11
N GLY A 173 11.99 5.34 3.31
CA GLY A 173 12.64 4.87 2.09
C GLY A 173 11.67 4.46 0.99
N ILE A 174 10.45 5.01 1.01
CA ILE A 174 9.40 4.75 0.01
C ILE A 174 9.51 5.83 -1.07
N GLU A 175 9.69 5.39 -2.31
CA GLU A 175 9.80 6.25 -3.48
C GLU A 175 8.67 5.99 -4.47
N ARG A 176 8.33 7.01 -5.27
CA ARG A 176 7.38 6.85 -6.37
C ARG A 176 8.00 6.04 -7.49
N ALA A 177 7.20 5.13 -8.04
CA ALA A 177 7.54 4.44 -9.28
C ALA A 177 7.73 5.42 -10.44
N GLU A 178 8.64 5.09 -11.36
CA GLU A 178 8.87 5.86 -12.57
C GLU A 178 7.58 5.95 -13.41
N GLY A 179 7.26 7.15 -13.88
CA GLY A 179 6.04 7.41 -14.67
C GLY A 179 4.75 7.59 -13.85
N GLN A 180 4.78 7.45 -12.51
CA GLN A 180 3.65 7.83 -11.67
C GLN A 180 3.52 9.36 -11.61
N LEU A 181 2.41 9.87 -12.14
CA LEU A 181 2.11 11.31 -12.21
C LEU A 181 1.27 11.79 -11.01
N GLU A 182 0.51 10.88 -10.41
CA GLU A 182 -0.34 11.22 -9.28
C GLU A 182 0.51 11.61 -8.05
N PRO A 183 0.13 12.69 -7.35
CA PRO A 183 0.64 13.01 -6.03
C PRO A 183 0.49 11.87 -5.04
N GLU A 184 1.48 11.76 -4.15
CA GLU A 184 1.57 10.69 -3.15
C GLU A 184 0.38 10.68 -2.16
N ASP A 185 -0.32 11.81 -2.02
CA ASP A 185 -1.50 11.95 -1.17
C ASP A 185 -2.82 11.57 -1.86
N HIS A 186 -2.76 11.00 -3.06
CA HIS A 186 -3.90 10.37 -3.71
C HIS A 186 -4.37 9.16 -2.90
N ALA A 187 -5.69 9.04 -2.67
CA ALA A 187 -6.29 7.98 -1.83
C ALA A 187 -5.83 6.58 -2.24
N ALA A 188 -5.81 6.29 -3.55
CA ALA A 188 -5.32 5.03 -4.08
C ALA A 188 -3.86 4.72 -3.73
N ILE A 189 -2.98 5.73 -3.79
CA ILE A 189 -1.56 5.57 -3.47
C ILE A 189 -1.37 5.34 -1.98
N LEU A 190 -2.08 6.08 -1.13
CA LEU A 190 -2.06 5.83 0.32
C LEU A 190 -2.57 4.43 0.67
N CYS A 191 -3.63 3.94 0.01
CA CYS A 191 -4.10 2.57 0.20
C CYS A 191 -3.05 1.54 -0.25
N GLU A 192 -2.38 1.76 -1.39
CA GLU A 192 -1.29 0.89 -1.86
C GLU A 192 -0.12 0.85 -0.87
N ILE A 193 0.26 2.01 -0.32
CA ILE A 193 1.31 2.10 0.71
C ILE A 193 0.90 1.35 1.97
N MET A 194 -0.33 1.56 2.47
CA MET A 194 -0.84 0.83 3.64
C MET A 194 -0.81 -0.69 3.42
N ALA A 195 -1.32 -1.17 2.27
CA ALA A 195 -1.25 -2.58 1.93
C ALA A 195 0.19 -3.10 1.92
N GLY A 196 1.13 -2.34 1.34
CA GLY A 196 2.55 -2.69 1.29
C GLY A 196 3.24 -2.70 2.66
N LEU A 197 2.87 -1.79 3.55
CA LEU A 197 3.39 -1.75 4.92
C LEU A 197 2.90 -2.95 5.73
N ILE A 198 1.59 -3.24 5.66
CA ILE A 198 0.97 -4.33 6.44
C ILE A 198 1.44 -5.70 5.96
N ASN A 199 1.58 -5.93 4.65
CA ASN A 199 2.05 -7.22 4.12
C ASN A 199 3.58 -7.36 4.06
N GLY A 200 4.33 -6.39 4.60
CA GLY A 200 5.79 -6.40 4.65
C GLY A 200 6.50 -6.22 3.30
N ARG A 201 5.79 -5.94 2.20
CA ARG A 201 6.42 -5.61 0.90
C ARG A 201 7.19 -4.30 0.96
N LEU A 202 6.68 -3.33 1.70
CA LEU A 202 7.37 -2.08 2.00
C LEU A 202 8.03 -2.22 3.36
N PRO A 203 9.36 -2.29 3.43
CA PRO A 203 10.03 -2.48 4.69
C PRO A 203 9.89 -1.21 5.55
N ALA A 204 9.15 -1.29 6.66
CA ALA A 204 9.12 -0.29 7.70
C ALA A 204 9.11 -0.91 9.12
N GLY A 205 9.54 -0.13 10.12
CA GLY A 205 9.52 -0.59 11.51
C GLY A 205 8.11 -0.83 12.03
N ALA A 206 7.98 -1.68 13.05
CA ALA A 206 6.69 -1.97 13.69
C ALA A 206 5.90 -0.70 14.06
N GLY A 207 4.61 -0.68 13.73
CA GLY A 207 3.71 0.44 13.94
C GLY A 207 3.79 1.55 12.89
N ALA A 208 4.58 1.38 11.83
CA ALA A 208 4.64 2.36 10.74
C ALA A 208 3.32 2.49 9.97
N ASP A 209 2.54 1.42 9.85
CA ASP A 209 1.19 1.45 9.26
C ASP A 209 0.26 2.34 10.12
N ARG A 210 0.25 2.14 11.44
CA ARG A 210 -0.49 3.00 12.39
C ARG A 210 -0.04 4.45 12.32
N GLU A 211 1.27 4.69 12.34
CA GLU A 211 1.83 6.04 12.28
C GLU A 211 1.45 6.76 10.98
N LEU A 212 1.50 6.06 9.85
CA LEU A 212 1.08 6.59 8.56
C LEU A 212 -0.43 6.85 8.54
N PHE A 213 -1.24 5.91 9.02
CA PHE A 213 -2.69 6.05 9.09
C PHE A 213 -3.09 7.29 9.90
N ASP A 214 -2.59 7.38 11.14
CA ASP A 214 -2.94 8.45 12.08
C ASP A 214 -2.56 9.84 11.52
N LYS A 215 -1.40 9.96 10.87
CA LYS A 215 -0.91 11.26 10.39
C LYS A 215 -1.43 11.64 9.00
N HIS A 216 -1.64 10.67 8.12
CA HIS A 216 -1.80 10.93 6.68
C HIS A 216 -3.09 10.39 6.06
N LEU A 217 -3.85 9.54 6.75
CA LEU A 217 -5.15 9.04 6.28
C LEU A 217 -6.30 9.53 7.17
N SER A 218 -6.26 9.26 8.47
CA SER A 218 -7.33 9.56 9.43
C SER A 218 -7.86 11.01 9.38
N PRO A 219 -7.04 12.06 9.09
CA PRO A 219 -7.55 13.43 9.07
C PRO A 219 -8.56 13.73 7.95
N TRP A 220 -8.71 12.82 6.97
CA TRP A 220 -9.52 13.12 5.78
C TRP A 220 -10.19 11.92 5.10
N ILE A 221 -9.64 10.71 5.21
CA ILE A 221 -10.03 9.59 4.36
C ILE A 221 -11.47 9.12 4.60
N GLU A 222 -11.96 9.18 5.85
CA GLU A 222 -13.35 8.84 6.19
C GLU A 222 -14.33 9.78 5.47
N ARG A 223 -14.06 11.09 5.51
CA ARG A 223 -14.88 12.10 4.83
C ARG A 223 -14.84 11.92 3.31
N PHE A 224 -13.69 11.54 2.74
CA PHE A 224 -13.61 11.22 1.32
C PHE A 224 -14.55 10.06 0.93
N PHE A 225 -14.54 8.96 1.70
CA PHE A 225 -15.45 7.84 1.44
C PHE A 225 -16.92 8.19 1.69
N ALA A 226 -17.22 9.03 2.68
CA ALA A 226 -18.57 9.54 2.91
C ALA A 226 -19.06 10.41 1.74
N ASP A 227 -18.20 11.26 1.17
CA ASP A 227 -18.53 12.05 -0.02
C ASP A 227 -18.72 11.14 -1.25
N LEU A 228 -17.88 10.10 -1.42
CA LEU A 228 -18.00 9.12 -2.50
C LEU A 228 -19.32 8.34 -2.44
N GLU A 229 -19.76 7.97 -1.22
CA GLU A 229 -21.05 7.33 -0.99
C GLU A 229 -22.23 8.24 -1.40
N GLN A 230 -22.08 9.56 -1.25
CA GLN A 230 -23.13 10.55 -1.50
C GLN A 230 -23.04 11.22 -2.89
N ALA A 231 -21.97 10.98 -3.64
CA ALA A 231 -21.74 11.61 -4.93
C ALA A 231 -22.89 11.32 -5.92
N LYS A 232 -23.23 12.32 -6.72
CA LYS A 232 -24.37 12.29 -7.65
C LYS A 232 -24.13 11.32 -8.78
N ALA A 233 -22.89 11.27 -9.30
CA ALA A 233 -22.51 10.33 -10.34
C ALA A 233 -22.37 8.89 -9.83
N ALA A 234 -22.32 8.67 -8.51
CA ALA A 234 -22.04 7.36 -7.93
C ALA A 234 -23.23 6.39 -8.07
N GLY A 235 -23.05 5.37 -8.90
CA GLY A 235 -23.85 4.15 -9.00
C GLY A 235 -23.10 2.98 -8.38
N PHE A 236 -22.08 2.47 -9.06
CA PHE A 236 -21.20 1.40 -8.56
C PHE A 236 -20.27 1.90 -7.44
N TYR A 237 -19.64 3.07 -7.62
CA TYR A 237 -18.71 3.66 -6.67
C TYR A 237 -19.36 4.11 -5.37
N ARG A 238 -20.69 4.22 -5.30
CA ARG A 238 -21.41 4.41 -4.02
C ARG A 238 -21.07 3.29 -3.06
N HIS A 239 -21.03 2.05 -3.56
CA HIS A 239 -20.72 0.87 -2.76
C HIS A 239 -19.25 0.81 -2.37
N VAL A 240 -18.36 1.36 -3.21
CA VAL A 240 -16.95 1.57 -2.86
C VAL A 240 -16.82 2.61 -1.73
N GLY A 241 -17.60 3.69 -1.79
CA GLY A 241 -17.75 4.68 -0.72
C GLY A 241 -18.18 4.06 0.60
N THR A 242 -19.28 3.29 0.59
CA THR A 242 -19.76 2.59 1.79
C THR A 242 -18.71 1.62 2.34
N LEU A 243 -18.10 0.79 1.48
CA LEU A 243 -17.09 -0.18 1.89
C LEU A 243 -15.88 0.50 2.54
N GLY A 244 -15.30 1.50 1.87
CA GLY A 244 -14.14 2.23 2.37
C GLY A 244 -14.44 2.96 3.67
N ARG A 245 -15.64 3.54 3.84
CA ARG A 245 -16.04 4.18 5.10
C ARG A 245 -16.16 3.17 6.24
N GLN A 246 -16.77 2.00 6.01
CA GLN A 246 -16.85 0.95 7.04
C GLN A 246 -15.46 0.47 7.44
N PHE A 247 -14.59 0.22 6.46
CA PHE A 247 -13.24 -0.24 6.71
C PHE A 247 -12.39 0.80 7.48
N VAL A 248 -12.43 2.07 7.08
CA VAL A 248 -11.70 3.14 7.78
C VAL A 248 -12.18 3.31 9.23
N ASN A 249 -13.48 3.12 9.49
CA ASN A 249 -14.00 3.17 10.85
C ASN A 249 -13.44 2.03 11.71
N ILE A 250 -13.37 0.81 11.17
CA ILE A 250 -12.76 -0.34 11.83
C ILE A 250 -11.27 -0.06 12.11
N GLU A 251 -10.52 0.44 11.13
CA GLU A 251 -9.10 0.81 11.31
C GLU A 251 -8.93 1.85 12.42
N THR A 252 -9.77 2.88 12.43
CA THR A 252 -9.74 3.94 13.44
C THR A 252 -10.00 3.39 14.84
N GLU A 253 -10.99 2.52 15.00
CA GLU A 253 -11.29 1.87 16.27
C GLU A 253 -10.16 0.92 16.71
N ALA A 254 -9.62 0.13 15.78
CA ALA A 254 -8.53 -0.79 16.05
C ALA A 254 -7.26 -0.07 16.51
N PHE A 255 -6.88 1.02 15.84
CA PHE A 255 -5.74 1.84 16.23
C PHE A 255 -5.98 2.64 17.51
N ALA A 256 -7.23 2.90 17.92
CA ALA A 256 -7.49 3.57 19.19
C ALA A 256 -7.24 2.66 20.42
N LEU A 257 -7.21 1.33 20.24
CA LEU A 257 -6.95 0.39 21.32
C LEU A 257 -5.48 0.45 21.77
N PRO A 258 -5.21 0.32 23.09
CA PRO A 258 -3.85 0.17 23.58
C PRO A 258 -3.27 -1.16 23.08
N ALA A 259 -2.01 -1.11 22.64
CA ALA A 259 -1.24 -2.29 22.22
C ALA A 259 -0.92 -3.21 23.41
#